data_AF-A0A965B0E9-F1
#
_entry.id   AF-A0A965B0E9-F1
#
_cell.length_a   1.000
_cell.length_b   1.000
_cell.length_c   1.000
_cell.angle_alpha   90.00
_cell.angle_beta   90.00
_cell.angle_gamma   90.00
#
_symmetry.space_group_name_H-M   'P 1'
#
loop_
_entity.id
_entity.type
_entity.pdbx_description
1 polymer ?
#
loop_
_entity_poly.entity_id
_entity_poly.type
_entity_poly.pdbx_seq_one_letter_code
_entity_poly.pdbx_strand_id
1 'polypeptide(L)'
;MSLYKPDIKTYYGPIDDDHRLIPAPDLSIAINFNYTNDTIIGYTYNVTLTGVATALDLRSLDYGDEITDPNKYNIGAVTDHLNKLRKILSQNGNILQVVKGSDDSHILKARGGILRSFTFDESPNQWIHYANYTAVIEFQTIDLMDSTENCGEPFLDPASYTANNAGIVDIQKFKIKSFEDSWSFTFDETEAYNKIKNNELNINLNIDNGSFNIQYNISAVGQHHYVYNDEATGESKLLPAWEQAKNFVQYRLYSQVTNLINGILKNTYTQACSGGEGLSGLHVPGGSNGLLKDLGNSNYLVCNEQITCDVSESEGSYSATYTAIVKRKNDTRWGSSLTKHTITKNISVTNQNNLSNKNITINGTIEGLIEGGLIRSPKPLTFPSSGSIFIYSGGYNGVGYSNAQVVLDKIYTNYGSKKDLKKLFKDDLGITLNELQCNCPDSGQTDDRPDPPHPISFNLTHNYNAGTINYSAEYSNNASCTQRKYHEISIQTSDQASLFATFNVPNSNSGPTIQELNTKTAKTVTITVQGKDLSETGQPSQINLSSFLDCSEATLPISIPVPSDSILTQKQYTSNPIDGTFTVNLAYICGTSGCSI
;
A
#
# COMPACT_ATOMS: atom_id res chain seq x y z
N MET A 1 15.60 74.39 32.10
CA MET A 1 14.93 73.86 30.89
C MET A 1 15.46 72.48 30.64
N SER A 2 14.58 71.48 30.62
CA SER A 2 14.90 70.06 30.64
C SER A 2 15.36 69.57 29.26
N LEU A 3 16.52 68.92 29.26
CA LEU A 3 17.13 68.16 28.18
C LEU A 3 16.11 67.18 27.56
N TYR A 4 16.09 66.96 26.24
CA TYR A 4 15.38 65.79 25.69
C TYR A 4 16.18 64.53 26.02
N LYS A 5 16.05 64.11 27.28
CA LYS A 5 16.45 62.81 27.80
C LYS A 5 15.16 62.01 27.90
N PRO A 6 14.72 61.34 26.82
CA PRO A 6 13.54 60.54 26.93
C PRO A 6 13.84 59.40 27.90
N ASP A 7 12.95 59.19 28.86
CA ASP A 7 13.09 58.10 29.85
C ASP A 7 13.08 56.72 29.18
N ILE A 8 12.57 56.64 27.94
CA ILE A 8 12.45 55.44 27.13
C ILE A 8 12.97 55.72 25.72
N LYS A 9 13.75 54.78 25.17
CA LYS A 9 14.17 54.76 23.77
C LYS A 9 13.65 53.48 23.10
N THR A 10 13.23 53.58 21.85
CA THR A 10 12.71 52.45 21.07
C THR A 10 13.58 52.26 19.82
N TYR A 11 13.99 51.02 19.57
CA TYR A 11 14.82 50.62 18.44
C TYR A 11 14.17 49.46 17.70
N TYR A 12 14.37 49.38 16.40
CA TYR A 12 13.99 48.21 15.61
C TYR A 12 15.20 47.74 14.79
N GLY A 13 15.96 46.80 15.35
CA GLY A 13 17.33 46.47 14.94
C GLY A 13 18.33 46.66 16.11
N PRO A 14 19.64 46.76 15.82
CA PRO A 14 20.68 47.06 16.81
C PRO A 14 20.40 48.35 17.62
N ILE A 15 21.00 48.47 18.81
CA ILE A 15 20.93 49.69 19.61
C ILE A 15 21.94 50.70 19.05
N ASP A 16 21.53 51.40 17.99
CA ASP A 16 22.26 52.51 17.38
C ASP A 16 21.28 53.60 16.88
N ASP A 17 21.79 54.76 16.51
CA ASP A 17 20.96 55.87 16.05
C ASP A 17 20.28 55.64 14.69
N ASP A 18 20.79 54.71 13.88
CA ASP A 18 20.23 54.39 12.56
C ASP A 18 18.92 53.59 12.69
N HIS A 19 18.81 52.75 13.71
CA HIS A 19 17.65 51.89 13.99
C HIS A 19 16.70 52.48 15.05
N ARG A 20 17.00 53.66 15.59
CA ARG A 20 16.20 54.33 16.61
C ARG A 20 14.93 54.97 16.04
N LEU A 21 13.80 54.68 16.66
CA LEU A 21 12.51 55.32 16.37
C LEU A 21 12.41 56.60 17.20
N ILE A 22 12.39 57.76 16.52
CA ILE A 22 12.42 59.06 17.19
C ILE A 22 11.34 59.98 16.58
N PRO A 23 10.52 60.66 17.41
CA PRO A 23 10.27 60.39 18.82
C PRO A 23 9.88 58.93 19.09
N ALA A 24 10.04 58.48 20.33
CA ALA A 24 9.63 57.13 20.70
C ALA A 24 8.11 56.99 20.49
N PRO A 25 7.64 55.98 19.73
CA PRO A 25 6.22 55.77 19.52
C PRO A 25 5.54 55.21 20.76
N ASP A 26 4.24 55.46 20.88
CA ASP A 26 3.36 54.73 21.76
C ASP A 26 3.24 53.28 21.27
N LEU A 27 3.20 52.34 22.21
CA LEU A 27 3.23 50.91 21.93
C LEU A 27 2.00 50.23 22.54
N SER A 28 1.25 49.50 21.71
CA SER A 28 0.14 48.64 22.12
C SER A 28 0.39 47.21 21.64
N ILE A 29 0.13 46.22 22.50
CA ILE A 29 0.37 44.80 22.21
C ILE A 29 -0.95 44.05 22.28
N ALA A 30 -1.35 43.43 21.17
CA ALA A 30 -2.47 42.51 21.12
C ALA A 30 -1.99 41.08 20.87
N ILE A 31 -2.53 40.12 21.61
CA ILE A 31 -2.26 38.69 21.41
C ILE A 31 -3.35 38.11 20.52
N ASN A 32 -2.96 37.46 19.43
CA ASN A 32 -3.86 36.71 18.57
C ASN A 32 -3.58 35.22 18.72
N PHE A 33 -4.60 34.45 19.10
CA PHE A 33 -4.50 33.00 19.21
C PHE A 33 -4.86 32.33 17.87
N ASN A 34 -4.06 31.34 17.49
CA ASN A 34 -4.36 30.47 16.36
C ASN A 34 -4.96 29.17 16.90
N TYR A 35 -6.09 28.77 16.30
CA TYR A 35 -6.82 27.58 16.68
C TYR A 35 -6.82 26.55 15.56
N THR A 36 -6.86 25.28 15.93
CA THR A 36 -7.11 24.16 15.04
C THR A 36 -7.72 23.03 15.86
N ASN A 37 -8.82 22.43 15.39
CA ASN A 37 -9.55 21.39 16.12
C ASN A 37 -9.87 21.82 17.57
N ASP A 38 -10.37 23.05 17.74
CA ASP A 38 -10.67 23.70 19.04
C ASP A 38 -9.51 23.76 20.04
N THR A 39 -8.28 23.53 19.58
CA THR A 39 -7.07 23.59 20.40
C THR A 39 -6.22 24.78 19.98
N ILE A 40 -5.67 25.51 20.96
CA ILE A 40 -4.68 26.57 20.69
C ILE A 40 -3.40 25.90 20.18
N ILE A 41 -2.98 26.27 18.98
CA ILE A 41 -1.79 25.73 18.32
C ILE A 41 -0.65 26.73 18.20
N GLY A 42 -0.91 27.98 18.57
CA GLY A 42 0.07 29.04 18.56
C GLY A 42 -0.57 30.38 18.88
N TYR A 43 0.27 31.39 19.00
CA TYR A 43 -0.14 32.77 19.13
C TYR A 43 0.87 33.68 18.44
N THR A 44 0.41 34.85 18.01
CA THR A 44 1.26 35.94 17.55
C THR A 44 0.93 37.20 18.33
N TYR A 45 1.91 38.09 18.42
CA TYR A 45 1.74 39.41 19.00
C TYR A 45 1.68 40.44 17.89
N ASN A 46 0.57 41.17 17.79
CA ASN A 46 0.49 42.35 16.95
C ASN A 46 0.88 43.55 17.81
N VAL A 47 2.06 44.09 17.56
CA VAL A 47 2.53 45.32 18.18
C VAL A 47 2.16 46.47 17.26
N THR A 48 1.33 47.37 17.77
CA THR A 48 0.96 48.62 17.10
C THR A 48 1.83 49.74 17.66
N LEU A 49 2.60 50.38 16.78
CA LEU A 49 3.41 51.55 17.07
C LEU A 49 2.69 52.78 16.52
N THR A 50 2.28 53.69 17.40
CA THR A 50 1.67 54.97 17.01
C THR A 50 2.63 56.08 17.39
N GLY A 51 3.12 56.83 16.39
CA GLY A 51 4.12 57.85 16.62
C GLY A 51 3.95 59.05 15.70
N VAL A 52 4.90 59.97 15.80
CA VAL A 52 4.90 61.22 15.05
C VAL A 52 6.20 61.33 14.25
N ALA A 53 6.13 61.46 12.94
CA ALA A 53 7.27 61.84 12.12
C ALA A 53 7.36 63.36 12.08
N THR A 54 8.52 63.91 12.43
CA THR A 54 8.76 65.36 12.53
C THR A 54 9.62 65.87 11.39
N ALA A 55 9.40 67.13 10.97
CA ALA A 55 10.26 67.82 9.99
C ALA A 55 11.67 68.11 10.53
N LEU A 56 11.85 68.02 11.84
CA LEU A 56 13.14 68.18 12.52
C LEU A 56 13.79 66.82 12.72
N ASP A 57 15.08 66.73 12.41
CA ASP A 57 15.89 65.57 12.78
C ASP A 57 16.35 65.72 14.23
N LEU A 58 15.54 65.16 15.13
CA LEU A 58 15.77 65.15 16.57
C LEU A 58 17.00 64.34 16.99
N ARG A 59 17.68 63.63 16.07
CA ARG A 59 18.96 62.93 16.32
C ARG A 59 20.15 63.90 16.35
N SER A 60 20.01 65.04 15.67
CA SER A 60 21.09 66.02 15.42
C SER A 60 21.02 67.26 16.29
N LEU A 61 20.03 67.34 17.19
CA LEU A 61 19.89 68.46 18.12
C LEU A 61 20.86 68.24 19.28
N ASP A 62 21.96 68.96 19.27
CA ASP A 62 22.91 68.99 20.39
C ASP A 62 22.47 70.01 21.44
N TYR A 63 22.94 69.79 22.66
CA TYR A 63 22.53 70.48 23.88
C TYR A 63 22.43 72.02 23.76
N GLY A 64 21.21 72.54 23.58
CA GLY A 64 20.92 73.99 23.68
C GLY A 64 20.60 74.71 22.37
N ASP A 65 20.52 74.01 21.25
CA ASP A 65 20.16 74.64 19.98
C ASP A 65 18.67 75.06 19.94
N GLU A 66 18.42 76.36 19.83
CA GLU A 66 17.13 76.85 19.35
C GLU A 66 16.92 76.38 17.90
N ILE A 67 15.74 75.85 17.60
CA ILE A 67 15.31 75.60 16.23
C ILE A 67 15.17 76.97 15.54
N THR A 68 16.24 77.43 14.92
CA THR A 68 16.38 78.82 14.47
C THR A 68 16.08 79.03 12.99
N ASP A 69 15.75 77.98 12.23
CA ASP A 69 15.46 78.15 10.80
C ASP A 69 14.06 77.64 10.42
N PRO A 70 13.07 78.54 10.27
CA PRO A 70 11.74 78.25 9.72
C PRO A 70 11.78 77.53 8.36
N ASN A 71 12.88 77.66 7.60
CA ASN A 71 13.04 77.02 6.29
C ASN A 71 13.27 75.50 6.36
N LYS A 72 13.55 74.94 7.56
CA LYS A 72 13.68 73.49 7.78
C LYS A 72 12.34 72.78 7.94
N TYR A 73 11.25 73.51 8.19
CA TYR A 73 9.90 72.95 8.24
C TYR A 73 9.29 72.90 6.85
N ASN A 74 9.36 71.75 6.21
CA ASN A 74 8.72 71.53 4.93
C ASN A 74 8.24 70.08 4.80
N ILE A 75 7.33 69.86 3.85
CA ILE A 75 6.76 68.54 3.57
C ILE A 75 7.84 67.52 3.16
N GLY A 76 8.93 67.96 2.54
CA GLY A 76 10.06 67.11 2.15
C GLY A 76 10.74 66.49 3.37
N ALA A 77 11.02 67.29 4.40
CA ALA A 77 11.65 66.82 5.63
C ALA A 77 10.77 65.81 6.40
N VAL A 78 9.45 66.05 6.48
CA VAL A 78 8.49 65.08 7.07
C VAL A 78 8.45 63.78 6.24
N THR A 79 8.44 63.90 4.91
CA THR A 79 8.42 62.75 4.00
C THR A 79 9.71 61.92 4.10
N ASP A 80 10.87 62.57 4.20
CA ASP A 80 12.16 61.90 4.39
C ASP A 80 12.20 61.14 5.71
N HIS A 81 11.65 61.72 6.78
CA HIS A 81 11.55 61.04 8.06
C HIS A 81 10.60 59.82 7.99
N LEU A 82 9.43 59.96 7.36
CA LEU A 82 8.52 58.83 7.12
C LEU A 82 9.20 57.72 6.30
N ASN A 83 10.00 58.06 5.29
CA ASN A 83 10.76 57.10 4.50
C ASN A 83 11.85 56.40 5.32
N LYS A 84 12.54 57.12 6.21
CA LYS A 84 13.50 56.52 7.15
C LYS A 84 12.80 55.54 8.09
N LEU A 85 11.67 55.92 8.70
CA LEU A 85 10.88 55.06 9.58
C LEU A 85 10.40 53.82 8.83
N ARG A 86 9.84 53.99 7.63
CA ARG A 86 9.42 52.87 6.78
C ARG A 86 10.58 51.95 6.45
N LYS A 87 11.76 52.49 6.12
CA LYS A 87 12.97 51.70 5.83
C LYS A 87 13.38 50.87 7.03
N ILE A 88 13.46 51.47 8.22
CA ILE A 88 13.77 50.76 9.47
C ILE A 88 12.75 49.64 9.70
N LEU A 89 11.46 49.96 9.75
CA LEU A 89 10.40 49.01 10.10
C LEU A 89 10.19 47.91 9.05
N SER A 90 10.57 48.15 7.79
CA SER A 90 10.49 47.16 6.71
C SER A 90 11.55 46.05 6.77
N GLN A 91 12.53 46.16 7.66
CA GLN A 91 13.55 45.13 7.88
C GLN A 91 12.93 43.94 8.63
N ASN A 92 12.33 43.00 7.88
CA ASN A 92 11.71 41.81 8.45
C ASN A 92 12.74 40.91 9.13
N GLY A 93 12.37 40.32 10.28
CA GLY A 93 13.25 39.49 11.11
C GLY A 93 14.05 40.27 12.15
N ASN A 94 13.92 41.60 12.23
CA ASN A 94 14.58 42.40 13.27
C ASN A 94 13.86 42.31 14.62
N ILE A 95 14.56 42.79 15.65
CA ILE A 95 14.10 42.81 17.04
C ILE A 95 13.64 44.23 17.38
N LEU A 96 12.42 44.36 17.91
CA LEU A 96 11.96 45.59 18.54
C LEU A 96 12.47 45.62 19.98
N GLN A 97 13.21 46.66 20.33
CA GLN A 97 13.82 46.83 21.63
C GLN A 97 13.33 48.14 22.25
N VAL A 98 12.72 48.05 23.42
CA VAL A 98 12.40 49.20 24.26
C VAL A 98 13.38 49.19 25.42
N VAL A 99 14.10 50.29 25.61
CA VAL A 99 15.16 50.40 26.63
C VAL A 99 15.00 51.67 27.45
N LYS A 100 15.52 51.65 28.68
CA LYS A 100 15.59 52.84 29.53
C LYS A 100 16.59 53.84 28.95
N GLY A 101 16.20 55.10 28.86
CA GLY A 101 17.05 56.13 28.27
C GLY A 101 18.33 56.44 29.05
N SER A 102 18.38 56.06 30.33
CA SER A 102 19.50 56.31 31.25
C SER A 102 20.71 55.39 31.04
N ASP A 103 20.48 54.12 30.75
CA ASP A 103 21.50 53.07 30.75
C ASP A 103 21.33 52.03 29.64
N ASP A 104 20.35 52.24 28.75
CA ASP A 104 19.96 51.33 27.66
C ASP A 104 19.63 49.90 28.14
N SER A 105 19.25 49.74 29.41
CA SER A 105 18.73 48.48 29.94
C SER A 105 17.39 48.13 29.31
N HIS A 106 17.20 46.85 28.96
CA HIS A 106 16.01 46.39 28.26
C HIS A 106 14.76 46.41 29.16
N ILE A 107 13.67 46.93 28.61
CA ILE A 107 12.32 46.88 29.18
C ILE A 107 11.50 45.83 28.42
N LEU A 108 11.58 45.85 27.08
CA LEU A 108 10.87 44.93 26.20
C LEU A 108 11.77 44.51 25.04
N LYS A 109 11.75 43.22 24.70
CA LYS A 109 12.31 42.67 23.46
C LYS A 109 11.26 41.87 22.72
N ALA A 110 10.89 42.28 21.51
CA ALA A 110 10.05 41.49 20.63
C ALA A 110 10.86 40.99 19.43
N ARG A 111 10.87 39.68 19.17
CA ARG A 111 11.69 39.06 18.12
C ARG A 111 10.85 38.53 16.96
N GLY A 112 11.43 38.59 15.77
CA GLY A 112 10.89 38.08 14.51
C GLY A 112 9.92 39.03 13.84
N GLY A 113 10.16 40.34 13.92
CA GLY A 113 9.23 41.36 13.45
C GLY A 113 8.91 41.23 11.96
N ILE A 114 7.63 41.19 11.61
CA ILE A 114 7.14 41.25 10.22
C ILE A 114 6.20 42.45 10.11
N LEU A 115 6.57 43.42 9.28
CA LEU A 115 5.72 44.59 9.05
C LEU A 115 4.44 44.18 8.32
N ARG A 116 3.29 44.34 8.98
CA ARG A 116 1.95 44.03 8.42
C ARG A 116 1.34 45.24 7.73
N SER A 117 1.44 46.41 8.35
CA SER A 117 0.96 47.66 7.78
C SER A 117 1.78 48.85 8.27
N PHE A 118 1.88 49.86 7.41
CA PHE A 118 2.43 51.17 7.75
C PHE A 118 1.55 52.23 7.12
N THR A 119 0.86 52.99 7.95
CA THR A 119 -0.11 54.01 7.54
C THR A 119 0.23 55.33 8.21
N PHE A 120 -0.16 56.43 7.59
CA PHE A 120 -0.05 57.77 8.16
C PHE A 120 -1.33 58.53 7.84
N ASP A 121 -1.74 59.39 8.77
CA ASP A 121 -3.00 60.11 8.67
C ASP A 121 -2.81 61.48 8.00
N GLU A 122 -3.91 62.08 7.55
CA GLU A 122 -3.91 63.49 7.15
C GLU A 122 -3.49 64.35 8.34
N SER A 123 -2.34 65.03 8.20
CA SER A 123 -1.84 65.88 9.26
C SER A 123 -2.63 67.19 9.33
N PRO A 124 -3.05 67.64 10.53
CA PRO A 124 -3.74 68.92 10.72
C PRO A 124 -2.86 70.14 10.37
N ASN A 125 -1.55 69.93 10.14
CA ASN A 125 -0.60 70.97 9.74
C ASN A 125 -0.19 70.90 8.26
N GLN A 126 -0.96 70.21 7.41
CA GLN A 126 -0.62 70.00 5.99
C GLN A 126 0.77 69.37 5.78
N TRP A 127 1.23 68.59 6.77
CA TRP A 127 2.51 67.86 6.77
C TRP A 127 3.75 68.78 6.78
N ILE A 128 3.59 70.04 7.16
CA ILE A 128 4.67 71.02 7.21
C ILE A 128 5.56 70.80 8.45
N HIS A 129 4.95 70.41 9.57
CA HIS A 129 5.66 70.28 10.84
C HIS A 129 5.80 68.83 11.30
N TYR A 130 4.74 68.04 11.11
CA TYR A 130 4.71 66.64 11.53
C TYR A 130 3.63 65.85 10.78
N ALA A 131 3.74 64.53 10.79
CA ALA A 131 2.71 63.59 10.37
C ALA A 131 2.60 62.45 11.38
N ASN A 132 1.38 62.05 11.73
CA ASN A 132 1.17 60.88 12.60
C ASN A 132 1.29 59.61 11.77
N TYR A 133 1.94 58.59 12.32
CA TYR A 133 2.05 57.28 11.71
C TYR A 133 1.56 56.19 12.66
N THR A 134 1.04 55.13 12.06
CA THR A 134 0.71 53.88 12.74
C THR A 134 1.36 52.73 11.98
N ALA A 135 2.14 51.93 12.67
CA ALA A 135 2.75 50.72 12.14
C ALA A 135 2.27 49.50 12.92
N VAL A 136 1.85 48.44 12.22
CA VAL A 136 1.52 47.17 12.85
C VAL A 136 2.59 46.16 12.47
N ILE A 137 3.27 45.63 13.48
CA ILE A 137 4.34 44.66 13.32
C ILE A 137 3.94 43.40 14.06
N GLU A 138 3.98 42.27 13.36
CA GLU A 138 3.72 40.96 13.95
C GLU A 138 5.01 40.37 14.50
N PHE A 139 4.95 39.86 15.73
CA PHE A 139 6.04 39.16 16.40
C PHE A 139 5.56 37.79 16.87
N GLN A 140 6.50 36.83 16.93
CA GLN A 140 6.23 35.48 17.45
C GLN A 140 6.64 35.32 18.91
N THR A 141 7.48 36.22 19.42
CA THR A 141 7.96 36.21 20.80
C THR A 141 8.08 37.64 21.31
N ILE A 142 7.67 37.87 22.55
CA ILE A 142 7.87 39.12 23.30
C ILE A 142 8.32 38.74 24.69
N ASP A 143 9.45 39.31 25.11
CA ASP A 143 9.97 39.22 26.45
C ASP A 143 9.85 40.60 27.12
N LEU A 144 9.22 40.63 28.29
CA LEU A 144 9.23 41.79 29.19
C LEU A 144 10.33 41.54 30.22
N MET A 145 11.35 42.38 30.25
CA MET A 145 12.52 42.19 31.11
C MET A 145 12.29 42.83 32.48
N ASP A 146 12.76 42.16 33.55
CA ASP A 146 12.49 42.47 34.95
C ASP A 146 12.83 43.92 35.36
N SER A 147 11.81 44.79 35.27
CA SER A 147 11.59 45.89 36.21
C SER A 147 10.16 46.40 36.15
N THR A 148 9.19 45.48 36.08
CA THR A 148 7.83 45.79 36.55
C THR A 148 7.66 45.15 37.91
N GLU A 149 6.98 45.85 38.78
CA GLU A 149 6.83 45.55 40.20
C GLU A 149 6.54 44.08 40.47
N ASN A 150 6.95 43.63 41.66
CA ASN A 150 6.70 42.31 42.21
C ASN A 150 5.18 42.09 42.39
N CYS A 151 4.45 41.92 41.29
CA CYS A 151 3.16 41.28 41.24
C CYS A 151 3.44 39.81 41.53
N GLY A 152 3.45 39.48 42.82
CA GLY A 152 3.43 38.09 43.26
C GLY A 152 2.32 37.35 42.50
N GLU A 153 2.69 36.17 41.99
CA GLU A 153 1.98 35.32 41.05
C GLU A 153 2.22 35.69 39.56
N PRO A 154 3.03 34.87 38.84
CA PRO A 154 3.08 34.95 37.38
C PRO A 154 1.68 34.71 36.83
N PHE A 155 1.17 35.63 35.99
CA PHE A 155 -0.11 35.48 35.30
C PHE A 155 -0.17 34.20 34.42
N LEU A 156 0.96 33.54 34.19
CA LEU A 156 1.08 32.19 33.63
C LEU A 156 2.30 31.50 34.26
N ASP A 157 2.19 30.94 35.47
CA ASP A 157 3.24 30.10 36.05
C ASP A 157 3.29 28.75 35.32
N PRO A 158 4.34 28.41 34.55
CA PRO A 158 4.49 27.11 33.91
C PRO A 158 4.59 25.96 34.93
N ALA A 159 4.93 26.23 36.19
CA ALA A 159 4.92 25.21 37.25
C ALA A 159 3.49 24.80 37.67
N SER A 160 2.47 25.60 37.34
CA SER A 160 1.06 25.17 37.41
C SER A 160 0.68 24.17 36.32
N TYR A 161 1.51 24.04 35.27
CA TYR A 161 1.42 23.03 34.24
C TYR A 161 2.47 21.93 34.51
N THR A 162 2.17 21.08 35.48
CA THR A 162 2.91 19.83 35.71
C THR A 162 3.07 19.02 34.41
N ALA A 163 4.08 18.14 34.36
CA ALA A 163 4.50 17.32 33.21
C ALA A 163 3.43 16.37 32.60
N ASN A 164 2.15 16.60 32.91
CA ASN A 164 0.96 15.97 32.34
C ASN A 164 0.08 16.93 31.52
N ASN A 165 0.44 18.22 31.38
CA ASN A 165 -0.35 19.20 30.61
C ASN A 165 0.27 19.53 29.24
N ALA A 166 0.60 18.52 28.43
CA ALA A 166 0.86 18.76 27.02
C ALA A 166 -0.46 19.04 26.32
N GLY A 167 -0.71 20.28 25.92
CA GLY A 167 -1.64 20.54 24.81
C GLY A 167 -1.23 19.69 23.60
N ILE A 168 -2.17 19.42 22.70
CA ILE A 168 -1.96 18.62 21.47
C ILE A 168 -0.71 19.08 20.68
N VAL A 169 -0.35 20.36 20.82
CA VAL A 169 0.81 21.04 20.23
C VAL A 169 1.61 21.77 21.31
N ASP A 170 2.93 21.57 21.33
CA ASP A 170 3.86 22.44 22.07
C ASP A 170 4.06 23.74 21.27
N ILE A 171 3.29 24.76 21.64
CA ILE A 171 3.25 26.07 20.99
C ILE A 171 4.56 26.87 21.15
N GLN A 172 5.40 26.53 22.13
CA GLN A 172 6.72 27.13 22.29
C GLN A 172 7.69 26.54 21.26
N LYS A 173 7.61 25.23 21.05
CA LYS A 173 8.51 24.48 20.17
C LYS A 173 8.17 24.55 18.68
N PHE A 174 6.90 24.55 18.31
CA PHE A 174 6.47 24.51 16.91
C PHE A 174 5.73 25.78 16.52
N LYS A 175 6.07 26.34 15.34
CA LYS A 175 5.39 27.51 14.77
C LYS A 175 4.55 27.09 13.56
N ILE A 176 3.28 26.73 13.81
CA ILE A 176 2.34 26.26 12.80
C ILE A 176 1.08 27.14 12.74
N LYS A 177 0.48 27.25 11.54
CA LYS A 177 -0.80 27.96 11.28
C LYS A 177 -2.01 27.05 11.44
N SER A 178 -1.89 25.80 11.04
CA SER A 178 -2.92 24.78 11.09
C SER A 178 -2.31 23.40 10.94
N PHE A 179 -3.03 22.39 11.38
CA PHE A 179 -2.71 20.99 11.11
C PHE A 179 -3.97 20.13 11.05
N GLU A 180 -3.90 19.01 10.37
CA GLU A 180 -4.96 18.01 10.36
C GLU A 180 -4.34 16.65 10.60
N ASP A 181 -4.96 15.83 11.45
CA ASP A 181 -4.55 14.45 11.62
C ASP A 181 -5.74 13.49 11.72
N SER A 182 -5.55 12.26 11.25
CA SER A 182 -6.59 11.23 11.29
C SER A 182 -6.00 9.83 11.27
N TRP A 183 -6.65 8.92 12.01
CA TRP A 183 -6.44 7.48 11.91
C TRP A 183 -7.54 6.84 11.07
N SER A 184 -7.17 5.90 10.21
CA SER A 184 -8.10 5.01 9.53
C SER A 184 -7.68 3.55 9.71
N PHE A 185 -8.69 2.69 9.85
CA PHE A 185 -8.55 1.24 10.00
C PHE A 185 -9.42 0.61 8.93
N THR A 186 -8.80 -0.12 8.01
CA THR A 186 -9.50 -0.72 6.88
C THR A 186 -9.41 -2.23 6.95
N PHE A 187 -10.57 -2.87 7.06
CA PHE A 187 -10.70 -4.32 7.02
C PHE A 187 -11.05 -4.71 5.58
N ASP A 188 -10.32 -5.67 5.03
CA ASP A 188 -10.62 -6.21 3.71
C ASP A 188 -11.98 -6.95 3.79
N GLU A 189 -12.99 -6.45 3.05
CA GLU A 189 -14.34 -7.00 3.04
C GLU A 189 -14.37 -8.49 2.67
N THR A 190 -13.37 -8.95 1.90
CA THR A 190 -13.25 -10.33 1.46
C THR A 190 -12.49 -11.22 2.43
N GLU A 191 -11.72 -10.67 3.38
CA GLU A 191 -10.89 -11.48 4.27
C GLU A 191 -11.67 -12.36 5.25
N ALA A 192 -12.82 -11.88 5.72
CA ALA A 192 -13.73 -12.71 6.53
C ALA A 192 -14.29 -13.91 5.74
N TYR A 193 -14.35 -13.79 4.41
CA TYR A 193 -14.88 -14.80 3.47
C TYR A 193 -13.79 -15.60 2.75
N ASN A 194 -12.52 -15.20 2.82
CA ASN A 194 -11.37 -15.93 2.25
C ASN A 194 -11.10 -17.28 2.95
N LYS A 195 -11.91 -17.66 3.95
CA LYS A 195 -12.04 -19.04 4.38
C LYS A 195 -12.85 -19.81 3.34
N ILE A 196 -12.17 -20.57 2.49
CA ILE A 196 -12.83 -21.61 1.71
C ILE A 196 -13.31 -22.68 2.72
N LYS A 197 -14.53 -22.52 3.22
CA LYS A 197 -15.26 -23.63 3.84
C LYS A 197 -15.81 -24.46 2.70
N ASN A 198 -15.20 -25.62 2.45
CA ASN A 198 -15.84 -26.60 1.60
C ASN A 198 -16.93 -27.29 2.43
N ASN A 199 -18.09 -26.63 2.54
CA ASN A 199 -19.21 -27.08 3.36
C ASN A 199 -19.71 -28.48 2.98
N GLU A 200 -19.45 -28.93 1.74
CA GLU A 200 -19.85 -30.24 1.25
C GLU A 200 -18.95 -31.39 1.72
N LEU A 201 -17.69 -31.10 2.12
CA LEU A 201 -16.71 -32.12 2.53
C LEU A 201 -16.31 -32.05 4.01
N ASN A 202 -16.84 -31.11 4.80
CA ASN A 202 -16.39 -30.86 6.18
C ASN A 202 -14.87 -30.53 6.28
N ILE A 203 -14.26 -30.05 5.20
CA ILE A 203 -12.84 -29.67 5.18
C ILE A 203 -12.73 -28.15 5.31
N ASN A 204 -12.08 -27.70 6.39
CA ASN A 204 -11.72 -26.30 6.59
C ASN A 204 -10.34 -26.05 5.94
N LEU A 205 -10.30 -25.42 4.78
CA LEU A 205 -9.08 -24.74 4.33
C LEU A 205 -8.85 -23.56 5.28
N ASN A 206 -8.10 -23.83 6.36
CA ASN A 206 -7.80 -22.82 7.37
C ASN A 206 -6.66 -21.91 6.88
N ILE A 207 -6.92 -21.18 5.79
CA ILE A 207 -6.09 -20.07 5.34
C ILE A 207 -6.54 -18.86 6.17
N ASP A 208 -6.13 -18.82 7.43
CA ASP A 208 -6.46 -17.72 8.35
C ASP A 208 -5.58 -16.50 8.04
N ASN A 209 -6.01 -15.73 7.05
CA ASN A 209 -5.34 -14.50 6.64
C ASN A 209 -5.69 -13.28 7.50
N GLY A 210 -6.34 -13.44 8.65
CA GLY A 210 -6.84 -12.29 9.44
C GLY A 210 -5.83 -11.16 9.54
N SER A 211 -6.10 -10.08 8.81
CA SER A 211 -5.28 -8.88 8.70
C SER A 211 -6.16 -7.64 8.54
N PHE A 212 -5.59 -6.47 8.79
CA PHE A 212 -6.24 -5.20 8.49
C PHE A 212 -5.18 -4.14 8.27
N ASN A 213 -5.53 -3.13 7.49
CA ASN A 213 -4.65 -2.01 7.24
C ASN A 213 -4.88 -0.92 8.28
N ILE A 214 -3.79 -0.34 8.75
CA ILE A 214 -3.81 0.87 9.57
C ILE A 214 -3.14 1.99 8.79
N GLN A 215 -3.71 3.18 8.88
CA GLN A 215 -3.15 4.37 8.27
C GLN A 215 -3.32 5.57 9.20
N TYR A 216 -2.27 6.38 9.29
CA TYR A 216 -2.31 7.67 9.98
C TYR A 216 -1.87 8.76 9.03
N ASN A 217 -2.75 9.72 8.80
CA ASN A 217 -2.47 10.88 7.97
C ASN A 217 -2.24 12.08 8.87
N ILE A 218 -1.24 12.88 8.53
CA ILE A 218 -1.03 14.18 9.15
C ILE A 218 -0.53 15.20 8.13
N SER A 219 -1.07 16.40 8.19
CA SER A 219 -0.61 17.55 7.42
C SER A 219 -0.51 18.77 8.33
N ALA A 220 0.41 19.68 8.03
CA ALA A 220 0.50 20.96 8.71
C ALA A 220 0.95 22.07 7.76
N VAL A 221 0.52 23.29 8.06
CA VAL A 221 1.02 24.52 7.44
C VAL A 221 1.84 25.26 8.47
N GLY A 222 3.09 25.54 8.17
CA GLY A 222 3.99 26.23 9.09
C GLY A 222 3.90 27.75 9.02
N GLN A 223 4.62 28.39 9.92
CA GLN A 223 4.88 29.82 9.88
C GLN A 223 6.38 30.05 9.65
N HIS A 224 6.69 31.08 8.87
CA HIS A 224 8.04 31.60 8.78
C HIS A 224 8.53 31.97 10.18
N HIS A 225 9.71 31.49 10.56
CA HIS A 225 10.26 31.75 11.89
C HIS A 225 11.71 32.18 11.77
N TYR A 226 12.10 33.23 12.48
CA TYR A 226 13.47 33.70 12.49
C TYR A 226 14.23 33.13 13.68
N VAL A 227 15.36 32.49 13.41
CA VAL A 227 16.31 32.02 14.43
C VAL A 227 17.49 32.96 14.44
N TYR A 228 17.83 33.48 15.61
CA TYR A 228 18.88 34.47 15.77
C TYR A 228 20.23 33.80 15.99
N ASN A 229 21.22 34.17 15.18
CA ASN A 229 22.61 33.78 15.40
C ASN A 229 23.21 34.62 16.53
N ASP A 230 22.84 35.90 16.58
CA ASP A 230 23.22 36.86 17.63
C ASP A 230 22.07 37.87 17.84
N GLU A 231 21.53 37.91 19.06
CA GLU A 231 20.45 38.83 19.42
C GLU A 231 20.90 40.28 19.59
N ALA A 232 22.20 40.53 19.82
CA ALA A 232 22.72 41.89 20.00
C ALA A 232 22.83 42.63 18.66
N THR A 233 23.18 41.90 17.59
CA THR A 233 23.29 42.44 16.23
C THR A 233 22.00 42.32 15.43
N GLY A 234 21.02 41.53 15.90
CA GLY A 234 19.78 41.24 15.17
C GLY A 234 19.98 40.29 13.99
N GLU A 235 21.17 39.68 13.85
CA GLU A 235 21.45 38.75 12.76
C GLU A 235 20.62 37.47 12.93
N SER A 236 19.75 37.22 11.93
CA SER A 236 18.84 36.08 11.95
C SER A 236 18.84 35.29 10.65
N LYS A 237 18.54 34.01 10.77
CA LYS A 237 18.25 33.10 9.67
C LYS A 237 16.76 32.82 9.65
N LEU A 238 16.15 33.02 8.48
CA LEU A 238 14.78 32.60 8.24
C LEU A 238 14.71 31.07 8.11
N LEU A 239 13.94 30.44 8.99
CA LEU A 239 13.41 29.10 8.78
C LEU A 239 12.10 29.21 7.97
N PRO A 240 12.04 28.60 6.78
CA PRO A 240 10.83 28.65 5.96
C PRO A 240 9.69 27.88 6.63
N ALA A 241 8.46 28.30 6.32
CA ALA A 241 7.24 27.72 6.89
C ALA A 241 7.19 26.17 6.73
N TRP A 242 7.58 25.64 5.57
CA TRP A 242 7.53 24.19 5.33
C TRP A 242 8.49 23.40 6.24
N GLU A 243 9.64 23.97 6.66
CA GLU A 243 10.55 23.30 7.60
C GLU A 243 9.95 23.20 9.01
N GLN A 244 9.22 24.24 9.43
CA GLN A 244 8.46 24.21 10.69
C GLN A 244 7.33 23.19 10.65
N ALA A 245 6.59 23.13 9.53
CA ALA A 245 5.57 22.11 9.30
C ALA A 245 6.17 20.70 9.36
N LYS A 246 7.31 20.47 8.69
CA LYS A 246 8.01 19.19 8.70
C LYS A 246 8.40 18.73 10.11
N ASN A 247 8.98 19.63 10.91
CA ASN A 247 9.39 19.31 12.28
C ASN A 247 8.20 18.91 13.16
N PHE A 248 7.08 19.62 13.04
CA PHE A 248 5.84 19.30 13.75
C PHE A 248 5.27 17.96 13.28
N VAL A 249 5.12 17.76 11.98
CA VAL A 249 4.57 16.53 11.39
C VAL A 249 5.40 15.32 11.77
N GLN A 250 6.73 15.41 11.70
CA GLN A 250 7.61 14.31 12.09
C GLN A 250 7.45 13.96 13.58
N TYR A 251 7.45 14.96 14.46
CA TYR A 251 7.26 14.76 15.89
C TYR A 251 5.89 14.13 16.20
N ARG A 252 4.83 14.69 15.61
CA ARG A 252 3.45 14.28 15.86
C ARG A 252 3.16 12.89 15.29
N LEU A 253 3.59 12.57 14.07
CA LEU A 253 3.48 11.23 13.49
C LEU A 253 4.20 10.21 14.36
N TYR A 254 5.46 10.48 14.71
CA TYR A 254 6.24 9.59 15.55
C TYR A 254 5.56 9.36 16.91
N SER A 255 5.09 10.44 17.55
CA SER A 255 4.38 10.36 18.83
C SER A 255 3.08 9.57 18.71
N GLN A 256 2.27 9.77 17.66
CA GLN A 256 1.04 9.02 17.47
C GLN A 256 1.34 7.54 17.18
N VAL A 257 2.15 7.21 16.18
CA VAL A 257 2.41 5.81 15.80
C VAL A 257 3.02 5.01 16.96
N THR A 258 3.98 5.58 17.70
CA THR A 258 4.61 4.89 18.84
C THR A 258 3.69 4.73 20.06
N ASN A 259 2.66 5.59 20.18
CA ASN A 259 1.67 5.51 21.26
C ASN A 259 0.38 4.76 20.88
N LEU A 260 0.28 4.25 19.65
CA LEU A 260 -0.91 3.53 19.18
C LEU A 260 -1.32 2.39 20.13
N ILE A 261 -0.33 1.65 20.63
CA ILE A 261 -0.54 0.52 21.54
C ILE A 261 -0.84 0.94 22.99
N ASN A 262 -0.53 2.19 23.36
CA ASN A 262 -0.51 2.66 24.76
C ASN A 262 -1.66 3.63 25.11
N GLY A 263 -2.33 4.27 24.16
CA GLY A 263 -3.27 5.33 24.56
C GLY A 263 -4.28 5.86 23.56
N ILE A 264 -4.05 5.74 22.25
CA ILE A 264 -4.91 6.40 21.24
C ILE A 264 -6.36 5.91 21.31
N LEU A 265 -6.55 4.62 21.60
CA LEU A 265 -7.85 4.01 21.80
C LEU A 265 -7.81 3.25 23.13
N LYS A 266 -8.54 3.70 24.15
CA LYS A 266 -8.68 2.97 25.42
C LYS A 266 -9.99 2.20 25.43
N ASN A 267 -9.96 0.98 25.97
CA ASN A 267 -11.20 0.24 26.25
C ASN A 267 -11.75 0.72 27.60
N THR A 268 -12.77 1.59 27.56
CA THR A 268 -13.42 2.13 28.77
C THR A 268 -14.39 1.14 29.44
N TYR A 269 -14.58 -0.07 28.90
CA TYR A 269 -15.59 -1.01 29.39
C TYR A 269 -15.14 -1.93 30.53
N THR A 270 -13.89 -1.84 31.02
CA THR A 270 -13.38 -2.83 31.98
C THR A 270 -13.59 -2.54 33.46
N GLN A 271 -14.15 -1.39 33.87
CA GLN A 271 -14.59 -1.21 35.26
C GLN A 271 -15.67 -0.12 35.38
N ALA A 272 -16.70 -0.40 36.19
CA ALA A 272 -17.72 0.59 36.54
C ALA A 272 -17.04 1.85 37.10
N CYS A 273 -17.31 2.99 36.47
CA CYS A 273 -16.91 4.37 36.81
C CYS A 273 -16.29 4.53 38.21
N SER A 274 -15.03 4.13 38.38
CA SER A 274 -14.22 4.52 39.53
C SER A 274 -13.51 5.80 39.12
N GLY A 275 -13.56 6.83 39.97
CA GLY A 275 -13.30 8.24 39.63
C GLY A 275 -11.87 8.62 39.21
N GLY A 276 -11.11 7.72 38.59
CA GLY A 276 -9.76 7.94 38.08
C GLY A 276 -9.60 7.77 36.56
N GLU A 277 -10.57 7.22 35.82
CA GLU A 277 -10.46 7.01 34.37
C GLU A 277 -10.98 8.21 33.55
N GLY A 278 -10.33 9.36 33.72
CA GLY A 278 -10.59 10.53 32.88
C GLY A 278 -9.98 10.40 31.46
N LEU A 279 -10.56 11.13 30.50
CA LEU A 279 -9.99 11.34 29.15
C LEU A 279 -8.59 11.98 29.16
N SER A 280 -8.15 12.51 30.32
CA SER A 280 -6.81 13.08 30.53
C SER A 280 -5.67 12.11 30.20
N GLY A 281 -5.91 10.80 30.21
CA GLY A 281 -4.94 9.78 29.84
C GLY A 281 -4.98 9.31 28.39
N LEU A 282 -5.82 9.87 27.50
CA LEU A 282 -5.92 9.43 26.09
C LEU A 282 -4.71 9.90 25.24
N HIS A 283 -3.98 10.89 25.75
CA HIS A 283 -2.83 11.50 25.08
C HIS A 283 -1.51 11.35 25.85
N VAL A 284 -1.50 10.58 26.95
CA VAL A 284 -0.31 10.34 27.76
C VAL A 284 0.45 9.11 27.23
N PRO A 285 1.69 9.27 26.74
CA PRO A 285 2.53 8.15 26.34
C PRO A 285 2.74 7.15 27.49
N GLY A 286 2.62 5.84 27.24
CA GLY A 286 3.12 4.78 28.14
C GLY A 286 2.13 4.05 29.06
N GLY A 287 0.80 4.21 28.90
CA GLY A 287 -0.18 3.38 29.64
C GLY A 287 -0.43 2.01 28.99
N SER A 288 -0.46 0.92 29.74
CA SER A 288 -0.57 -0.47 29.22
C SER A 288 -2.00 -0.95 28.86
N ASN A 289 -2.98 -0.05 28.76
CA ASN A 289 -4.41 -0.37 28.64
C ASN A 289 -5.05 0.03 27.29
N GLY A 290 -4.25 0.21 26.23
CA GLY A 290 -4.77 0.49 24.89
C GLY A 290 -5.57 -0.69 24.30
N LEU A 291 -6.62 -0.39 23.53
CA LEU A 291 -7.43 -1.34 22.74
C LEU A 291 -6.56 -2.15 21.77
N LEU A 292 -5.43 -1.57 21.35
CA LEU A 292 -4.49 -2.13 20.40
C LEU A 292 -3.17 -2.58 21.07
N LYS A 293 -3.14 -2.79 22.39
CA LYS A 293 -1.94 -3.20 23.13
C LYS A 293 -1.30 -4.50 22.59
N ASP A 294 -2.10 -5.33 21.93
CA ASP A 294 -1.67 -6.60 21.37
C ASP A 294 -1.02 -6.47 19.98
N LEU A 295 -0.97 -5.28 19.38
CA LEU A 295 -0.28 -5.09 18.11
C LEU A 295 1.23 -5.34 18.23
N GLY A 296 1.75 -6.20 17.35
CA GLY A 296 3.15 -6.61 17.29
C GLY A 296 3.60 -7.62 18.37
N ASN A 297 2.69 -8.15 19.23
CA ASN A 297 3.04 -9.11 20.30
C ASN A 297 3.03 -10.57 19.82
N SER A 298 2.76 -11.53 20.71
CA SER A 298 2.61 -12.95 20.36
C SER A 298 1.44 -13.25 19.41
N ASN A 299 0.47 -12.33 19.29
CA ASN A 299 -0.80 -12.57 18.58
C ASN A 299 -0.87 -11.86 17.22
N TYR A 300 -0.23 -10.69 17.09
CA TYR A 300 -0.25 -9.89 15.85
C TYR A 300 1.15 -9.41 15.49
N LEU A 301 1.41 -9.29 14.20
CA LEU A 301 2.56 -8.65 13.57
C LEU A 301 2.13 -7.34 12.94
N VAL A 302 3.04 -6.39 12.88
CA VAL A 302 2.90 -5.18 12.07
C VAL A 302 3.89 -5.32 10.93
N CYS A 303 3.39 -5.29 9.70
CA CYS A 303 4.18 -5.55 8.50
C CYS A 303 4.01 -4.41 7.49
N ASN A 304 4.95 -4.35 6.54
CA ASN A 304 4.97 -3.40 5.43
C ASN A 304 4.77 -1.95 5.89
N GLU A 305 5.45 -1.57 6.97
CA GLU A 305 5.39 -0.20 7.48
C GLU A 305 6.04 0.76 6.48
N GLN A 306 5.30 1.79 6.09
CA GLN A 306 5.76 2.81 5.16
C GLN A 306 5.33 4.19 5.64
N ILE A 307 6.19 5.18 5.44
CA ILE A 307 5.85 6.60 5.61
C ILE A 307 6.07 7.29 4.27
N THR A 308 5.03 7.88 3.71
CA THR A 308 5.08 8.72 2.51
C THR A 308 4.96 10.18 2.91
N CYS A 309 5.80 11.04 2.36
CA CYS A 309 5.90 12.45 2.71
C CYS A 309 5.77 13.32 1.46
N ASP A 310 5.08 14.45 1.60
CA ASP A 310 4.96 15.48 0.56
C ASP A 310 5.16 16.87 1.15
N VAL A 311 5.83 17.74 0.39
CA VAL A 311 6.16 19.13 0.77
C VAL A 311 5.62 20.11 -0.25
N SER A 312 5.12 21.25 0.22
CA SER A 312 4.78 22.40 -0.60
C SER A 312 5.48 23.64 -0.06
N GLU A 313 6.54 24.08 -0.72
CA GLU A 313 7.29 25.27 -0.30
C GLU A 313 6.45 26.55 -0.44
N SER A 314 5.61 26.63 -1.48
CA SER A 314 4.76 27.79 -1.75
C SER A 314 3.64 27.96 -0.73
N GLU A 315 3.07 26.85 -0.26
CA GLU A 315 2.04 26.88 0.78
C GLU A 315 2.66 26.88 2.18
N GLY A 316 3.95 26.56 2.29
CA GLY A 316 4.62 26.36 3.56
C GLY A 316 4.13 25.13 4.30
N SER A 317 3.66 24.11 3.57
CA SER A 317 3.02 22.92 4.13
C SER A 317 3.88 21.67 3.99
N TYR A 318 3.65 20.72 4.89
CA TYR A 318 4.25 19.40 4.88
C TYR A 318 3.21 18.38 5.32
N SER A 319 3.21 17.21 4.70
CA SER A 319 2.32 16.12 5.05
C SER A 319 3.06 14.79 5.09
N ALA A 320 2.58 13.89 5.94
CA ALA A 320 3.07 12.54 6.04
C ALA A 320 1.93 11.55 6.27
N THR A 321 2.03 10.41 5.60
CA THR A 321 1.09 9.30 5.68
C THR A 321 1.85 8.07 6.10
N TYR A 322 1.54 7.55 7.29
CA TYR A 322 1.99 6.25 7.76
C TYR A 322 0.98 5.18 7.35
N THR A 323 1.46 4.07 6.80
CA THR A 323 0.65 2.88 6.49
C THR A 323 1.33 1.62 7.03
N ALA A 324 0.52 0.66 7.47
CA ALA A 324 1.00 -0.67 7.83
C ALA A 324 -0.11 -1.72 7.72
N ILE A 325 0.31 -2.98 7.60
CA ILE A 325 -0.56 -4.16 7.62
C ILE A 325 -0.42 -4.83 8.97
N VAL A 326 -1.50 -4.86 9.75
CA VAL A 326 -1.57 -5.68 10.96
C VAL A 326 -1.99 -7.08 10.58
N LYS A 327 -1.15 -8.09 10.81
CA LYS A 327 -1.43 -9.49 10.48
C LYS A 327 -1.43 -10.34 11.73
N ARG A 328 -2.44 -11.19 11.92
CA ARG A 328 -2.42 -12.19 13.00
C ARG A 328 -1.27 -13.19 12.79
N LYS A 329 -0.49 -13.45 13.84
CA LYS A 329 0.49 -14.53 13.90
C LYS A 329 -0.23 -15.87 13.83
N ASN A 330 -0.12 -16.55 12.70
CA ASN A 330 -0.70 -17.87 12.52
C ASN A 330 0.07 -18.62 11.43
N ASP A 331 0.82 -19.64 11.82
CA ASP A 331 1.44 -20.58 10.88
C ASP A 331 0.49 -21.76 10.69
N THR A 332 -0.27 -21.73 9.61
CA THR A 332 -1.18 -22.82 9.25
C THR A 332 -0.51 -23.77 8.26
N ARG A 333 -1.20 -24.88 7.96
CA ARG A 333 -0.76 -25.85 6.96
C ARG A 333 -0.49 -25.21 5.59
N TRP A 334 -1.25 -24.17 5.23
CA TRP A 334 -1.22 -23.50 3.92
C TRP A 334 -0.96 -22.00 3.99
N GLY A 335 -0.50 -21.51 5.14
CA GLY A 335 -0.22 -20.10 5.41
C GLY A 335 1.03 -19.93 6.27
N SER A 336 1.43 -18.67 6.47
CA SER A 336 2.59 -18.28 7.27
C SER A 336 2.32 -16.94 7.91
N SER A 337 2.93 -16.70 9.06
CA SER A 337 2.79 -15.46 9.85
C SER A 337 3.15 -14.20 9.07
N LEU A 338 4.10 -14.31 8.13
CA LEU A 338 4.60 -13.21 7.30
C LEU A 338 4.09 -13.32 5.84
N THR A 339 2.91 -13.87 5.63
CA THR A 339 2.38 -14.05 4.27
C THR A 339 0.86 -13.87 4.24
N LYS A 340 0.36 -13.23 3.18
CA LYS A 340 -1.07 -13.22 2.83
C LYS A 340 -1.26 -14.12 1.60
N HIS A 341 -2.08 -15.15 1.73
CA HIS A 341 -2.32 -16.12 0.65
C HIS A 341 -3.80 -16.13 0.24
N THR A 342 -4.14 -15.46 -0.85
CA THR A 342 -5.52 -15.44 -1.36
C THR A 342 -5.70 -16.51 -2.43
N ILE A 343 -6.86 -17.18 -2.41
CA ILE A 343 -7.20 -18.24 -3.37
C ILE A 343 -8.63 -18.05 -3.83
N THR A 344 -8.85 -18.17 -5.13
CA THR A 344 -10.16 -18.28 -5.76
C THR A 344 -10.27 -19.63 -6.45
N LYS A 345 -11.34 -20.38 -6.16
CA LYS A 345 -11.71 -21.62 -6.86
C LYS A 345 -12.97 -21.37 -7.68
N ASN A 346 -12.91 -21.69 -8.96
CA ASN A 346 -14.05 -21.66 -9.86
C ASN A 346 -14.29 -23.08 -10.41
N ILE A 347 -15.54 -23.52 -10.40
CA ILE A 347 -15.96 -24.79 -11.00
C ILE A 347 -16.91 -24.44 -12.14
N SER A 348 -16.61 -24.93 -13.35
CA SER A 348 -17.49 -24.81 -14.51
C SER A 348 -17.84 -26.19 -15.05
N VAL A 349 -19.11 -26.36 -15.41
CA VAL A 349 -19.62 -27.58 -16.05
C VAL A 349 -20.21 -27.16 -17.39
N THR A 350 -19.68 -27.73 -18.46
CA THR A 350 -20.14 -27.49 -19.82
C THR A 350 -20.65 -28.80 -20.41
N ASN A 351 -21.92 -28.82 -20.81
CA ASN A 351 -22.55 -29.98 -21.45
C ASN A 351 -22.63 -29.73 -22.95
N GLN A 352 -21.88 -30.48 -23.75
CA GLN A 352 -21.95 -30.44 -25.22
C GLN A 352 -22.05 -31.86 -25.76
N ASN A 353 -23.03 -32.14 -26.63
CA ASN A 353 -23.19 -33.43 -27.32
C ASN A 353 -23.20 -34.67 -26.39
N ASN A 354 -23.96 -34.63 -25.28
CA ASN A 354 -24.00 -35.68 -24.23
C ASN A 354 -22.66 -35.94 -23.51
N LEU A 355 -21.65 -35.09 -23.69
CA LEU A 355 -20.41 -35.08 -22.92
C LEU A 355 -20.47 -33.95 -21.90
N SER A 356 -20.31 -34.31 -20.62
CA SER A 356 -20.15 -33.35 -19.51
C SER A 356 -18.68 -33.07 -19.30
N ASN A 357 -18.25 -31.84 -19.57
CA ASN A 357 -16.90 -31.36 -19.31
C ASN A 357 -16.91 -30.54 -18.02
N LYS A 358 -16.25 -31.05 -16.99
CA LYS A 358 -16.10 -30.35 -15.71
C LYS A 358 -14.68 -29.83 -15.58
N ASN A 359 -14.56 -28.51 -15.42
CA ASN A 359 -13.30 -27.82 -15.20
C ASN A 359 -13.27 -27.21 -13.79
N ILE A 360 -12.12 -27.31 -13.15
CA ILE A 360 -11.82 -26.66 -11.88
C ILE A 360 -10.63 -25.73 -12.13
N THR A 361 -10.84 -24.43 -11.98
CA THR A 361 -9.79 -23.42 -12.08
C THR A 361 -9.47 -22.88 -10.70
N ILE A 362 -8.19 -22.88 -10.35
CA ILE A 362 -7.65 -22.29 -9.13
C ILE A 362 -6.77 -21.12 -9.51
N ASN A 363 -7.01 -19.96 -8.91
CA ASN A 363 -6.12 -18.82 -8.98
C ASN A 363 -5.70 -18.45 -7.56
N GLY A 364 -4.40 -18.28 -7.32
CA GLY A 364 -3.91 -17.85 -6.02
C GLY A 364 -2.79 -16.83 -6.10
N THR A 365 -2.76 -15.95 -5.10
CA THR A 365 -1.74 -14.93 -4.90
C THR A 365 -1.13 -15.10 -3.52
N ILE A 366 0.18 -15.22 -3.46
CA ILE A 366 0.98 -15.29 -2.24
C ILE A 366 1.78 -14.00 -2.15
N GLU A 367 1.47 -13.15 -1.17
CA GLU A 367 2.19 -11.92 -0.87
C GLU A 367 3.00 -12.11 0.40
N GLY A 368 4.33 -11.98 0.29
CA GLY A 368 5.20 -12.03 1.44
C GLY A 368 5.37 -10.67 2.08
N LEU A 369 5.07 -10.61 3.37
CA LEU A 369 5.07 -9.42 4.20
C LEU A 369 6.40 -9.25 4.91
N ILE A 370 6.83 -8.01 5.14
CA ILE A 370 8.08 -7.68 5.85
C ILE A 370 7.72 -7.07 7.19
N GLU A 371 8.24 -7.64 8.29
CA GLU A 371 7.96 -7.13 9.63
C GLU A 371 8.55 -5.72 9.84
N GLY A 372 7.71 -4.83 10.35
CA GLY A 372 8.05 -3.45 10.71
C GLY A 372 8.63 -3.34 12.12
N GLY A 373 9.12 -2.15 12.48
CA GLY A 373 9.73 -1.86 13.77
C GLY A 373 9.25 -0.59 14.48
N LEU A 374 8.50 0.31 13.83
CA LEU A 374 8.23 1.64 14.37
C LEU A 374 7.33 1.60 15.61
N ILE A 375 6.27 0.80 15.58
CA ILE A 375 5.32 0.69 16.71
C ILE A 375 5.97 0.09 17.97
N ARG A 376 6.97 -0.79 17.83
CA ARG A 376 7.49 -1.62 18.95
C ARG A 376 8.92 -1.35 19.37
N SER A 377 9.77 -1.03 18.43
CA SER A 377 11.18 -0.75 18.66
C SER A 377 11.52 0.58 18.01
N PRO A 378 10.85 1.66 18.46
CA PRO A 378 10.97 2.95 17.82
C PRO A 378 12.43 3.42 17.91
N LYS A 379 12.98 3.78 16.76
CA LYS A 379 14.30 4.39 16.62
C LYS A 379 14.12 5.82 16.09
N PRO A 380 15.05 6.74 16.40
CA PRO A 380 15.04 8.06 15.78
C PRO A 380 14.97 7.93 14.25
N LEU A 381 13.99 8.61 13.67
CA LEU A 381 13.74 8.66 12.23
C LEU A 381 13.72 10.12 11.80
N THR A 382 14.36 10.40 10.67
CA THR A 382 14.32 11.71 10.01
C THR A 382 13.61 11.54 8.69
N PHE A 383 12.58 12.34 8.45
CA PHE A 383 11.79 12.22 7.23
C PHE A 383 12.45 12.97 6.06
N PRO A 384 12.36 12.46 4.82
CA PRO A 384 12.78 13.19 3.64
C PRO A 384 11.87 14.40 3.41
N SER A 385 12.28 15.34 2.57
CA SER A 385 11.38 16.42 2.16
C SER A 385 10.23 15.91 1.28
N SER A 386 10.46 14.85 0.49
CA SER A 386 9.43 14.18 -0.30
C SER A 386 9.79 12.71 -0.53
N GLY A 387 8.80 11.88 -0.84
CA GLY A 387 8.98 10.46 -1.18
C GLY A 387 8.58 9.52 -0.06
N SER A 388 9.06 8.27 -0.10
CA SER A 388 8.65 7.23 0.85
C SER A 388 9.82 6.58 1.58
N ILE A 389 9.63 6.29 2.86
CA ILE A 389 10.53 5.47 3.68
C ILE A 389 9.81 4.16 3.99
N PHE A 390 10.48 3.04 3.74
CA PHE A 390 10.05 1.73 4.19
C PHE A 390 10.75 1.38 5.50
N ILE A 391 9.99 0.96 6.51
CA ILE A 391 10.48 0.63 7.85
C ILE A 391 10.42 -0.88 8.05
N TYR A 392 11.54 -1.46 8.48
CA TYR A 392 11.66 -2.90 8.72
C TYR A 392 12.49 -3.21 9.97
N SER A 393 12.14 -4.28 10.66
CA SER A 393 12.88 -4.81 11.81
C SER A 393 13.76 -6.01 11.38
N GLY A 394 14.96 -5.78 10.85
CA GLY A 394 15.86 -6.88 10.48
C GLY A 394 17.17 -6.47 9.82
N GLY A 395 18.09 -7.43 9.63
CA GLY A 395 19.27 -7.27 8.78
C GLY A 395 18.88 -7.39 7.30
N TYR A 396 19.43 -6.52 6.45
CA TYR A 396 19.07 -6.37 5.04
C TYR A 396 19.46 -7.62 4.23
N ASN A 397 18.55 -8.58 4.06
CA ASN A 397 18.61 -9.62 3.04
C ASN A 397 17.16 -9.92 2.61
N GLY A 398 16.80 -9.53 1.39
CA GLY A 398 15.42 -9.39 0.89
C GLY A 398 14.42 -10.46 1.34
N VAL A 399 13.41 -10.06 2.11
CA VAL A 399 12.56 -11.00 2.88
C VAL A 399 11.14 -11.15 2.35
N GLY A 400 10.57 -10.19 1.62
CA GLY A 400 9.19 -10.29 1.10
C GLY A 400 9.03 -11.54 0.22
N TYR A 401 9.81 -11.64 -0.85
CA TYR A 401 9.76 -12.80 -1.73
C TYR A 401 10.11 -14.13 -1.01
N SER A 402 11.13 -14.15 -0.14
CA SER A 402 11.48 -15.35 0.62
C SER A 402 10.36 -15.80 1.56
N ASN A 403 9.63 -14.86 2.17
CA ASN A 403 8.44 -15.17 2.97
C ASN A 403 7.33 -15.76 2.11
N ALA A 404 7.12 -15.25 0.89
CA ALA A 404 6.17 -15.85 -0.07
C ALA A 404 6.59 -17.27 -0.50
N GLN A 405 7.89 -17.51 -0.67
CA GLN A 405 8.40 -18.85 -1.03
C GLN A 405 8.08 -19.90 0.04
N VAL A 406 8.09 -19.55 1.34
CA VAL A 406 7.72 -20.49 2.41
C VAL A 406 6.31 -21.06 2.21
N VAL A 407 5.36 -20.24 1.73
CA VAL A 407 4.00 -20.73 1.43
C VAL A 407 3.95 -21.46 0.09
N LEU A 408 4.69 -21.00 -0.92
CA LEU A 408 4.79 -21.70 -2.20
C LEU A 408 5.30 -23.15 -1.99
N ASP A 409 6.36 -23.32 -1.22
CA ASP A 409 6.95 -24.63 -0.91
C ASP A 409 5.97 -25.56 -0.18
N LYS A 410 4.99 -25.02 0.54
CA LYS A 410 3.92 -25.82 1.18
C LYS A 410 2.91 -26.35 0.16
N ILE A 411 2.63 -25.61 -0.92
CA ILE A 411 1.51 -25.91 -1.84
C ILE A 411 1.93 -26.43 -3.21
N TYR A 412 3.15 -26.15 -3.65
CA TYR A 412 3.64 -26.42 -5.00
C TYR A 412 4.60 -27.61 -5.03
N THR A 413 4.55 -28.37 -6.11
CA THR A 413 5.51 -29.44 -6.39
C THR A 413 5.99 -29.37 -7.83
N ASN A 414 7.23 -29.78 -8.05
CA ASN A 414 7.82 -29.84 -9.38
C ASN A 414 8.42 -31.23 -9.63
N TYR A 415 7.87 -31.95 -10.62
CA TYR A 415 8.41 -33.22 -11.12
C TYR A 415 9.14 -32.97 -12.46
N GLY A 416 10.18 -32.13 -12.43
CA GLY A 416 10.99 -31.77 -13.61
C GLY A 416 10.40 -30.63 -14.45
N SER A 417 9.83 -30.95 -15.62
CA SER A 417 9.11 -30.00 -16.48
C SER A 417 7.61 -29.91 -16.15
N LYS A 418 7.15 -30.76 -15.22
CA LYS A 418 5.74 -30.99 -14.89
C LYS A 418 5.41 -30.30 -13.57
N LYS A 419 4.66 -29.21 -13.65
CA LYS A 419 4.25 -28.35 -12.51
C LYS A 419 2.85 -28.74 -12.01
N ASP A 420 2.67 -28.85 -10.71
CA ASP A 420 1.37 -29.16 -10.09
C ASP A 420 1.28 -28.61 -8.65
N LEU A 421 0.07 -28.57 -8.11
CA LEU A 421 -0.20 -28.43 -6.69
C LEU A 421 0.03 -29.77 -5.97
N LYS A 422 0.55 -29.71 -4.75
CA LYS A 422 0.74 -30.89 -3.88
C LYS A 422 -0.59 -31.58 -3.60
N LYS A 423 -0.58 -32.91 -3.56
CA LYS A 423 -1.78 -33.74 -3.33
C LYS A 423 -2.65 -33.27 -2.17
N LEU A 424 -2.04 -33.07 -1.00
CA LEU A 424 -2.77 -32.66 0.21
C LEU A 424 -3.46 -31.30 0.06
N PHE A 425 -2.87 -30.38 -0.70
CA PHE A 425 -3.47 -29.08 -0.98
C PHE A 425 -4.60 -29.20 -2.01
N LYS A 426 -4.43 -30.06 -3.02
CA LYS A 426 -5.50 -30.42 -3.97
C LYS A 426 -6.70 -31.06 -3.27
N ASP A 427 -6.44 -32.01 -2.37
CA ASP A 427 -7.47 -32.69 -1.57
C ASP A 427 -8.24 -31.67 -0.72
N ASP A 428 -7.55 -30.76 -0.02
CA ASP A 428 -8.18 -29.71 0.80
C ASP A 428 -8.98 -28.71 -0.06
N LEU A 429 -8.55 -28.43 -1.30
CA LEU A 429 -9.31 -27.65 -2.29
C LEU A 429 -10.44 -28.43 -2.97
N GLY A 430 -10.60 -29.72 -2.69
CA GLY A 430 -11.58 -30.59 -3.35
C GLY A 430 -11.31 -30.76 -4.84
N ILE A 431 -10.04 -30.83 -5.25
CA ILE A 431 -9.60 -31.12 -6.61
C ILE A 431 -9.28 -32.61 -6.67
N THR A 432 -10.33 -33.43 -6.72
CA THR A 432 -10.21 -34.89 -6.72
C THR A 432 -10.74 -35.46 -8.04
N LEU A 433 -10.35 -36.69 -8.36
CA LEU A 433 -10.89 -37.42 -9.51
C LEU A 433 -12.41 -37.58 -9.43
N ASN A 434 -12.93 -37.87 -8.24
CA ASN A 434 -14.38 -37.94 -7.98
C ASN A 434 -15.07 -36.61 -8.28
N GLU A 435 -14.49 -35.49 -7.82
CA GLU A 435 -15.07 -34.17 -8.06
C GLU A 435 -15.04 -33.80 -9.54
N LEU A 436 -14.00 -34.20 -10.27
CA LEU A 436 -13.93 -34.05 -11.73
C LEU A 436 -14.80 -35.07 -12.48
N GLN A 437 -15.46 -36.01 -11.80
CA GLN A 437 -16.21 -37.11 -12.44
C GLN A 437 -15.34 -37.92 -13.41
N CYS A 438 -14.08 -38.14 -13.04
CA CYS A 438 -13.08 -38.80 -13.85
C CYS A 438 -12.67 -40.13 -13.22
N ASN A 439 -12.72 -41.22 -13.99
CA ASN A 439 -12.23 -42.53 -13.56
C ASN A 439 -10.84 -42.77 -14.17
N CYS A 440 -9.77 -42.33 -13.51
CA CYS A 440 -8.43 -42.82 -13.84
C CYS A 440 -8.25 -44.17 -13.13
N PRO A 441 -7.85 -45.26 -13.81
CA PRO A 441 -7.46 -46.47 -13.12
C PRO A 441 -6.25 -46.17 -12.23
N ASP A 442 -6.36 -46.49 -10.94
CA ASP A 442 -5.33 -46.33 -9.92
C ASP A 442 -4.17 -47.35 -10.11
N SER A 443 -3.90 -47.74 -11.36
CA SER A 443 -2.91 -48.76 -11.68
C SER A 443 -1.53 -48.13 -11.59
N GLY A 444 -0.87 -48.38 -10.46
CA GLY A 444 0.54 -48.12 -10.29
C GLY A 444 1.36 -48.54 -11.52
N GLN A 445 2.38 -47.75 -11.83
CA GLN A 445 3.50 -48.02 -12.73
C GLN A 445 3.49 -47.49 -14.19
N THR A 446 2.70 -46.48 -14.58
CA THR A 446 2.98 -45.81 -15.88
C THR A 446 2.75 -44.28 -15.95
N ASP A 447 2.37 -43.61 -14.86
CA ASP A 447 2.51 -42.15 -14.79
C ASP A 447 3.75 -41.79 -13.98
N ASP A 448 4.69 -41.05 -14.58
CA ASP A 448 5.86 -40.50 -13.88
C ASP A 448 5.45 -39.49 -12.79
N ARG A 449 4.18 -39.08 -12.74
CA ARG A 449 3.63 -38.19 -11.73
C ARG A 449 2.89 -39.00 -10.66
N PRO A 450 3.36 -39.01 -9.41
CA PRO A 450 2.50 -39.41 -8.30
C PRO A 450 1.39 -38.37 -8.12
N ASP A 451 0.18 -38.81 -7.76
CA ASP A 451 -0.95 -37.99 -7.30
C ASP A 451 -1.84 -37.29 -8.37
N PRO A 452 -2.63 -38.03 -9.18
CA PRO A 452 -3.70 -37.44 -10.01
C PRO A 452 -4.81 -36.79 -9.15
N PRO A 453 -5.64 -35.86 -9.68
CA PRO A 453 -5.67 -35.36 -11.06
C PRO A 453 -4.53 -34.38 -11.36
N HIS A 454 -4.09 -34.34 -12.62
CA HIS A 454 -3.06 -33.41 -13.09
C HIS A 454 -3.65 -32.21 -13.84
N PRO A 455 -3.03 -31.02 -13.74
CA PRO A 455 -3.53 -29.82 -14.38
C PRO A 455 -3.28 -29.89 -15.89
N ILE A 456 -4.26 -29.41 -16.65
CA ILE A 456 -4.15 -29.22 -18.10
C ILE A 456 -3.37 -27.96 -18.44
N SER A 457 -3.38 -26.98 -17.53
CA SER A 457 -2.59 -25.76 -17.61
C SER A 457 -2.13 -25.36 -16.22
N PHE A 458 -0.88 -24.92 -16.11
CA PHE A 458 -0.31 -24.41 -14.87
C PHE A 458 0.59 -23.22 -15.18
N ASN A 459 0.24 -22.06 -14.65
CA ASN A 459 1.04 -20.84 -14.76
C ASN A 459 1.50 -20.41 -13.37
N LEU A 460 2.76 -20.01 -13.27
CA LEU A 460 3.40 -19.54 -12.05
C LEU A 460 4.26 -18.33 -12.40
N THR A 461 3.95 -17.18 -11.81
CA THR A 461 4.67 -15.93 -12.02
C THR A 461 5.22 -15.40 -10.70
N HIS A 462 6.42 -14.81 -10.76
CA HIS A 462 7.14 -14.30 -9.61
C HIS A 462 7.41 -12.81 -9.81
N ASN A 463 7.08 -12.00 -8.81
CA ASN A 463 7.46 -10.59 -8.74
C ASN A 463 8.37 -10.38 -7.51
N TYR A 464 9.68 -10.40 -7.75
CA TYR A 464 10.68 -10.28 -6.71
C TYR A 464 10.66 -8.92 -6.01
N ASN A 465 10.28 -7.85 -6.72
CA ASN A 465 10.24 -6.50 -6.17
C ASN A 465 9.05 -6.29 -5.23
N ALA A 466 7.87 -6.77 -5.65
CA ALA A 466 6.67 -6.71 -4.81
C ALA A 466 6.63 -7.83 -3.76
N GLY A 467 7.51 -8.83 -3.84
CA GLY A 467 7.47 -9.99 -2.96
C GLY A 467 6.24 -10.87 -3.18
N THR A 468 5.69 -10.92 -4.40
CA THR A 468 4.47 -11.65 -4.72
C THR A 468 4.71 -12.83 -5.66
N ILE A 469 3.94 -13.91 -5.48
CA ILE A 469 3.92 -15.10 -6.32
C ILE A 469 2.48 -15.36 -6.71
N ASN A 470 2.18 -15.41 -8.01
CA ASN A 470 0.85 -15.75 -8.49
C ASN A 470 0.88 -17.10 -9.19
N TYR A 471 -0.12 -17.92 -8.94
CA TYR A 471 -0.30 -19.19 -9.63
C TYR A 471 -1.72 -19.35 -10.14
N SER A 472 -1.86 -20.05 -11.27
CA SER A 472 -3.14 -20.51 -11.78
C SER A 472 -3.00 -21.94 -12.26
N ALA A 473 -3.99 -22.77 -11.93
CA ALA A 473 -4.04 -24.16 -12.31
C ALA A 473 -5.44 -24.52 -12.81
N GLU A 474 -5.52 -25.18 -13.95
CA GLU A 474 -6.79 -25.68 -14.50
C GLU A 474 -6.76 -27.20 -14.54
N TYR A 475 -7.80 -27.82 -14.01
CA TYR A 475 -8.01 -29.27 -14.04
C TYR A 475 -9.29 -29.55 -14.83
N SER A 476 -9.26 -30.54 -15.72
CA SER A 476 -10.41 -30.87 -16.57
C SER A 476 -10.55 -32.37 -16.74
N ASN A 477 -11.77 -32.90 -16.62
CA ASN A 477 -12.04 -34.32 -16.79
C ASN A 477 -11.70 -34.88 -18.19
N ASN A 478 -11.49 -34.01 -19.18
CA ASN A 478 -11.05 -34.41 -20.53
C ASN A 478 -9.56 -34.77 -20.65
N ALA A 479 -8.72 -34.27 -19.75
CA ALA A 479 -7.26 -34.47 -19.81
C ALA A 479 -6.60 -34.74 -18.44
N SER A 480 -7.39 -34.86 -17.36
CA SER A 480 -6.89 -35.12 -16.00
C SER A 480 -6.29 -36.52 -15.81
N CYS A 481 -6.59 -37.46 -16.72
CA CYS A 481 -5.80 -38.67 -16.91
C CYS A 481 -4.94 -38.47 -18.16
N THR A 482 -3.61 -38.43 -17.99
CA THR A 482 -2.60 -38.41 -19.07
C THR A 482 -2.64 -39.65 -20.00
N GLN A 483 -3.59 -40.56 -19.80
CA GLN A 483 -3.70 -41.81 -20.54
C GLN A 483 -5.11 -42.01 -21.11
N ARG A 484 -5.45 -41.29 -22.18
CA ARG A 484 -6.27 -41.95 -23.21
C ARG A 484 -5.30 -42.72 -24.11
N LYS A 485 -5.16 -44.04 -23.87
CA LYS A 485 -4.41 -44.96 -24.76
C LYS A 485 -4.92 -44.91 -26.21
N TYR A 486 -6.15 -44.43 -26.42
CA TYR A 486 -6.85 -44.37 -27.70
C TYR A 486 -7.36 -42.95 -27.93
N HIS A 487 -7.14 -42.41 -29.13
CA HIS A 487 -7.71 -41.11 -29.49
C HIS A 487 -8.93 -41.24 -30.43
N GLU A 488 -9.11 -42.39 -31.10
CA GLU A 488 -10.23 -42.62 -32.01
C GLU A 488 -10.64 -44.11 -32.05
N ILE A 489 -11.94 -44.38 -31.94
CA ILE A 489 -12.55 -45.68 -32.18
C ILE A 489 -13.67 -45.46 -33.21
N SER A 490 -13.53 -46.04 -34.39
CA SER A 490 -14.51 -45.98 -35.47
C SER A 490 -15.12 -47.37 -35.68
N ILE A 491 -16.45 -47.43 -35.71
CA ILE A 491 -17.21 -48.65 -35.98
C ILE A 491 -18.04 -48.40 -37.23
N GLN A 492 -17.81 -49.20 -38.27
CA GLN A 492 -18.59 -49.19 -39.49
C GLN A 492 -19.36 -50.49 -39.61
N THR A 493 -20.66 -50.39 -39.80
CA THR A 493 -21.53 -51.55 -40.04
C THR A 493 -22.07 -51.48 -41.45
N SER A 494 -21.95 -52.58 -42.20
CA SER A 494 -22.64 -52.74 -43.48
C SER A 494 -23.76 -53.76 -43.31
N ASP A 495 -24.99 -53.34 -43.60
CA ASP A 495 -26.15 -54.22 -43.56
C ASP A 495 -26.20 -55.19 -44.76
N GLN A 496 -27.05 -56.20 -44.64
CA GLN A 496 -27.25 -57.23 -45.66
C GLN A 496 -27.91 -56.64 -46.92
N ALA A 497 -27.37 -56.95 -48.11
CA ALA A 497 -27.92 -56.54 -49.39
C ALA A 497 -28.26 -57.77 -50.25
N SER A 498 -29.36 -57.72 -51.01
CA SER A 498 -29.70 -58.80 -51.96
C SER A 498 -28.64 -58.92 -53.05
N LEU A 499 -28.24 -60.16 -53.35
CA LEU A 499 -27.30 -60.45 -54.44
C LEU A 499 -28.04 -60.69 -55.75
N PHE A 500 -27.51 -60.12 -56.84
CA PHE A 500 -28.02 -60.29 -58.19
C PHE A 500 -26.94 -60.92 -59.08
N ALA A 501 -27.32 -61.90 -59.90
CA ALA A 501 -26.48 -62.40 -60.98
C ALA A 501 -26.89 -61.73 -62.29
N THR A 502 -25.89 -61.26 -63.03
CA THR A 502 -26.07 -60.70 -64.36
C THR A 502 -25.69 -61.74 -65.40
N PHE A 503 -26.66 -62.19 -66.17
CA PHE A 503 -26.45 -63.15 -67.25
C PHE A 503 -26.42 -62.41 -68.59
N ASN A 504 -25.26 -62.41 -69.23
CA ASN A 504 -25.10 -61.93 -70.59
C ASN A 504 -25.45 -63.06 -71.55
N VAL A 505 -26.61 -62.98 -72.20
CA VAL A 505 -27.01 -63.94 -73.24
C VAL A 505 -26.37 -63.52 -74.56
N PRO A 506 -25.44 -64.32 -75.15
CA PRO A 506 -24.80 -63.95 -76.41
C PRO A 506 -25.83 -63.82 -77.53
N ASN A 507 -25.70 -62.78 -78.37
CA ASN A 507 -26.59 -62.44 -79.50
C ASN A 507 -28.04 -62.07 -79.14
N SER A 508 -28.31 -61.69 -77.89
CA SER A 508 -29.57 -61.05 -77.49
C SER A 508 -29.55 -59.54 -77.76
N ASN A 509 -30.53 -59.01 -78.52
CA ASN A 509 -30.72 -57.56 -78.69
C ASN A 509 -31.33 -56.87 -77.45
N SER A 510 -31.74 -57.65 -76.45
CA SER A 510 -32.10 -57.18 -75.11
C SER A 510 -30.89 -57.26 -74.18
N GLY A 511 -30.69 -56.25 -73.33
CA GLY A 511 -29.55 -56.17 -72.41
C GLY A 511 -29.45 -57.35 -71.43
N PRO A 512 -28.45 -57.33 -70.52
CA PRO A 512 -28.20 -58.41 -69.59
C PRO A 512 -29.44 -58.76 -68.76
N THR A 513 -29.73 -60.06 -68.57
CA THR A 513 -30.79 -60.48 -67.65
C THR A 513 -30.24 -60.44 -66.23
N ILE A 514 -30.80 -59.59 -65.38
CA ILE A 514 -30.45 -59.50 -63.96
C ILE A 514 -31.45 -60.35 -63.17
N GLN A 515 -30.95 -61.36 -62.46
CA GLN A 515 -31.75 -62.25 -61.62
C GLN A 515 -31.33 -62.12 -60.16
N GLU A 516 -32.28 -61.85 -59.27
CA GLU A 516 -32.04 -61.89 -57.83
C GLU A 516 -31.79 -63.34 -57.40
N LEU A 517 -30.69 -63.57 -56.69
CA LEU A 517 -30.25 -64.91 -56.31
C LEU A 517 -30.93 -65.46 -55.04
N ASN A 518 -31.96 -64.76 -54.52
CA ASN A 518 -32.65 -65.08 -53.25
C ASN A 518 -31.68 -65.33 -52.08
N THR A 519 -30.50 -64.70 -52.12
CA THR A 519 -29.49 -64.74 -51.09
C THR A 519 -29.00 -63.32 -50.82
N LYS A 520 -28.51 -63.09 -49.61
CA LYS A 520 -28.05 -61.76 -49.16
C LYS A 520 -26.57 -61.80 -48.84
N THR A 521 -25.88 -60.68 -49.04
CA THR A 521 -24.55 -60.48 -48.47
C THR A 521 -24.63 -60.55 -46.95
N ALA A 522 -23.56 -61.06 -46.32
CA ALA A 522 -23.49 -61.11 -44.86
C ALA A 522 -23.32 -59.71 -44.27
N LYS A 523 -23.85 -59.48 -43.07
CA LYS A 523 -23.63 -58.24 -42.32
C LYS A 523 -22.17 -58.20 -41.87
N THR A 524 -21.50 -57.09 -42.14
CA THR A 524 -20.10 -56.90 -41.72
C THR A 524 -20.00 -55.78 -40.69
N VAL A 525 -19.06 -55.95 -39.77
CA VAL A 525 -18.68 -54.92 -38.79
C VAL A 525 -17.18 -54.72 -38.86
N THR A 526 -16.77 -53.50 -39.14
CA THR A 526 -15.36 -53.09 -39.13
C THR A 526 -15.12 -52.18 -37.94
N ILE A 527 -14.13 -52.50 -37.12
CA ILE A 527 -13.69 -51.72 -35.97
C ILE A 527 -12.27 -51.23 -36.25
N THR A 528 -12.08 -49.93 -36.24
CA THR A 528 -10.77 -49.27 -36.32
C THR A 528 -10.49 -48.58 -35.00
N VAL A 529 -9.38 -48.94 -34.35
CA VAL A 529 -8.90 -48.33 -33.11
C VAL A 529 -7.56 -47.66 -33.39
N GLN A 530 -7.46 -46.37 -33.07
CA GLN A 530 -6.21 -45.61 -33.17
C GLN A 530 -5.79 -45.10 -31.79
N GLY A 531 -4.50 -45.20 -31.51
CA GLY A 531 -3.97 -44.89 -30.20
C GLY A 531 -2.47 -44.62 -30.17
N LYS A 532 -1.98 -44.38 -28.96
CA LYS A 532 -0.56 -44.16 -28.68
C LYS A 532 -0.16 -45.03 -27.49
N ASP A 533 0.73 -45.97 -27.71
CA ASP A 533 1.34 -46.83 -26.68
C ASP A 533 2.80 -46.41 -26.51
N LEU A 534 3.12 -45.92 -25.31
CA LEU A 534 4.48 -45.48 -24.93
C LEU A 534 5.26 -46.58 -24.21
N SER A 535 4.69 -47.78 -24.06
CA SER A 535 5.42 -48.90 -23.47
C SER A 535 6.55 -49.35 -24.41
N GLU A 536 7.71 -49.70 -23.86
CA GLU A 536 8.87 -50.26 -24.61
C GLU A 536 8.59 -51.65 -25.21
N THR A 537 7.33 -52.10 -25.18
CA THR A 537 6.92 -53.46 -25.49
C THR A 537 6.86 -53.61 -27.01
N GLY A 538 8.00 -53.93 -27.61
CA GLY A 538 8.16 -54.05 -29.07
C GLY A 538 9.22 -53.12 -29.68
N GLN A 539 9.92 -52.30 -28.88
CA GLN A 539 11.13 -51.63 -29.37
C GLN A 539 12.27 -52.65 -29.45
N PRO A 540 12.85 -52.91 -30.64
CA PRO A 540 14.05 -53.73 -30.69
C PRO A 540 15.17 -52.96 -29.99
N SER A 541 15.79 -53.57 -28.98
CA SER A 541 16.90 -52.99 -28.20
C SER A 541 18.11 -52.61 -29.06
N GLN A 542 18.17 -53.10 -30.30
CA GLN A 542 19.02 -52.61 -31.38
C GLN A 542 18.26 -52.63 -32.71
N ILE A 543 18.30 -51.51 -33.45
CA ILE A 543 17.80 -51.46 -34.83
C ILE A 543 18.75 -52.27 -35.71
N ASN A 544 18.46 -53.55 -35.91
CA ASN A 544 19.13 -54.38 -36.88
C ASN A 544 18.21 -54.53 -38.10
N LEU A 545 18.57 -53.91 -39.22
CA LEU A 545 17.79 -53.93 -40.47
C LEU A 545 17.56 -55.36 -41.03
N SER A 546 18.28 -56.36 -40.51
CA SER A 546 18.13 -57.77 -40.90
C SER A 546 17.04 -58.55 -40.15
N SER A 547 16.48 -58.02 -39.05
CA SER A 547 15.44 -58.71 -38.25
C SER A 547 14.00 -58.33 -38.62
N PHE A 548 13.79 -57.56 -39.70
CA PHE A 548 12.44 -57.16 -40.17
C PHE A 548 11.62 -58.30 -40.81
N LEU A 549 12.11 -59.55 -40.76
CA LEU A 549 11.50 -60.70 -41.43
C LEU A 549 10.96 -61.79 -40.49
N ASP A 550 11.05 -61.61 -39.16
CA ASP A 550 10.50 -62.59 -38.20
C ASP A 550 9.20 -62.08 -37.56
N CYS A 551 8.07 -62.47 -38.16
CA CYS A 551 6.73 -62.26 -37.61
C CYS A 551 6.47 -63.24 -36.46
N SER A 552 6.98 -62.93 -35.27
CA SER A 552 6.44 -63.51 -34.03
C SER A 552 5.27 -62.66 -33.54
N GLU A 553 4.20 -63.31 -33.09
CA GLU A 553 2.94 -62.67 -32.70
C GLU A 553 3.17 -61.65 -31.57
N ALA A 554 3.19 -60.37 -31.95
CA ALA A 554 3.12 -59.29 -30.98
C ALA A 554 1.81 -59.43 -30.19
N THR A 555 1.92 -59.64 -28.88
CA THR A 555 0.81 -59.51 -27.94
C THR A 555 0.18 -58.14 -28.12
N LEU A 556 -1.07 -58.10 -28.58
CA LEU A 556 -1.78 -56.85 -28.78
C LEU A 556 -1.96 -56.14 -27.43
N PRO A 557 -1.77 -54.81 -27.38
CA PRO A 557 -2.02 -54.03 -26.17
C PRO A 557 -3.51 -53.92 -25.81
N ILE A 558 -4.39 -54.53 -26.61
CA ILE A 558 -5.85 -54.54 -26.44
C ILE A 558 -6.39 -55.98 -26.37
N SER A 559 -7.34 -56.20 -25.47
CA SER A 559 -8.18 -57.41 -25.51
C SER A 559 -9.18 -57.24 -26.67
N ILE A 560 -9.13 -58.14 -27.65
CA ILE A 560 -10.00 -58.07 -28.82
C ILE A 560 -11.43 -58.39 -28.36
N PRO A 561 -12.42 -57.48 -28.53
CA PRO A 561 -13.81 -57.84 -28.31
C PRO A 561 -14.19 -58.94 -29.30
N VAL A 562 -14.73 -60.06 -28.81
CA VAL A 562 -15.24 -61.15 -29.64
C VAL A 562 -16.76 -61.04 -29.62
N PRO A 563 -17.41 -60.46 -30.65
CA PRO A 563 -18.87 -60.45 -30.74
C PRO A 563 -19.37 -61.91 -30.75
N SER A 564 -20.41 -62.20 -29.97
CA SER A 564 -21.07 -63.50 -29.99
C SER A 564 -21.63 -63.81 -31.38
N ASP A 565 -21.47 -65.05 -31.86
CA ASP A 565 -21.90 -65.48 -33.21
C ASP A 565 -21.27 -64.65 -34.34
N SER A 566 -19.94 -64.49 -34.32
CA SER A 566 -19.19 -63.79 -35.37
C SER A 566 -17.92 -64.53 -35.80
N ILE A 567 -17.50 -64.30 -37.05
CA ILE A 567 -16.24 -64.80 -37.60
C ILE A 567 -15.34 -63.60 -37.87
N LEU A 568 -14.17 -63.57 -37.22
CA LEU A 568 -13.13 -62.58 -37.51
C LEU A 568 -12.54 -62.87 -38.89
N THR A 569 -12.69 -61.93 -39.83
CA THR A 569 -12.22 -62.07 -41.21
C THR A 569 -10.99 -61.23 -41.52
N GLN A 570 -10.73 -60.19 -40.72
CA GLN A 570 -9.53 -59.38 -40.85
C GLN A 570 -9.00 -58.98 -39.49
N LYS A 571 -7.69 -59.12 -39.31
CA LYS A 571 -6.92 -58.62 -38.18
C LYS A 571 -5.66 -57.97 -38.71
N GLN A 572 -5.58 -56.64 -38.64
CA GLN A 572 -4.41 -55.88 -39.05
C GLN A 572 -3.98 -54.97 -37.90
N TYR A 573 -2.67 -54.98 -37.62
CA TYR A 573 -2.04 -54.11 -36.66
C TYR A 573 -0.89 -53.38 -37.35
N THR A 574 -0.90 -52.06 -37.25
CA THR A 574 0.22 -51.22 -37.66
C THR A 574 0.68 -50.42 -36.45
N SER A 575 1.99 -50.30 -36.28
CA SER A 575 2.59 -49.47 -35.23
C SER A 575 3.77 -48.70 -35.78
N ASN A 576 3.96 -47.48 -35.27
CA ASN A 576 5.12 -46.66 -35.52
C ASN A 576 6.03 -46.71 -34.28
N PRO A 577 7.19 -47.39 -34.36
CA PRO A 577 8.08 -47.53 -33.21
C PRO A 577 8.78 -46.23 -32.79
N ILE A 578 8.76 -45.19 -33.62
CA ILE A 578 9.43 -43.89 -33.34
C ILE A 578 8.59 -43.01 -32.41
N ASP A 579 7.27 -42.96 -32.62
CA ASP A 579 6.37 -42.10 -31.86
C ASP A 579 5.36 -42.89 -30.99
N GLY A 580 5.36 -44.22 -31.06
CA GLY A 580 4.49 -45.10 -30.30
C GLY A 580 3.04 -45.13 -30.79
N THR A 581 2.74 -44.57 -31.96
CA THR A 581 1.38 -44.61 -32.52
C THR A 581 1.03 -46.00 -33.04
N PHE A 582 -0.22 -46.42 -32.88
CA PHE A 582 -0.70 -47.69 -33.42
C PHE A 582 -2.10 -47.56 -34.02
N THR A 583 -2.41 -48.44 -34.97
CA THR A 583 -3.73 -48.65 -35.52
C THR A 583 -4.06 -50.14 -35.53
N VAL A 584 -5.21 -50.50 -34.99
CA VAL A 584 -5.77 -51.85 -35.07
C VAL A 584 -7.02 -51.79 -35.94
N ASN A 585 -7.06 -52.60 -37.00
CA ASN A 585 -8.23 -52.80 -37.84
C ASN A 585 -8.72 -54.24 -37.69
N LEU A 586 -9.99 -54.37 -37.30
CA LEU A 586 -10.67 -55.65 -37.14
C LEU A 586 -11.90 -55.67 -38.03
N ALA A 587 -12.12 -56.75 -38.77
CA ALA A 587 -13.35 -56.96 -39.52
C ALA A 587 -13.99 -58.29 -39.12
N TYR A 588 -15.31 -58.26 -38.94
CA TYR A 588 -16.12 -59.40 -38.57
C TYR A 588 -17.24 -59.62 -39.58
N ILE A 589 -17.54 -60.88 -39.85
CA ILE A 589 -18.80 -61.30 -40.46
C ILE A 589 -19.72 -61.81 -39.35
N CYS A 590 -20.95 -61.29 -39.31
CA CYS A 590 -21.95 -61.73 -38.34
C CYS A 590 -22.63 -63.02 -38.78
N GLY A 591 -22.87 -63.91 -37.83
CA GLY A 591 -23.71 -65.08 -37.97
C GLY A 591 -25.19 -64.74 -38.11
N THR A 592 -26.02 -65.76 -38.25
CA THR A 592 -27.46 -65.62 -38.55
C THR A 592 -28.26 -64.90 -37.47
N SER A 593 -27.74 -64.83 -36.25
CA SER A 593 -28.37 -64.11 -35.14
C SER A 593 -27.95 -62.62 -35.03
N GLY A 594 -26.99 -62.18 -35.84
CA GLY A 594 -26.43 -60.82 -35.84
C GLY A 594 -25.28 -60.64 -34.84
N CYS A 595 -24.42 -59.63 -35.05
CA CYS A 595 -23.42 -59.24 -34.05
C CYS A 595 -24.01 -58.22 -33.09
N SER A 596 -24.08 -58.54 -31.80
CA SER A 596 -24.17 -57.54 -30.73
C SER A 596 -22.78 -57.31 -30.14
N ILE A 597 -22.34 -56.06 -30.09
CA ILE A 597 -21.13 -55.65 -29.35
C ILE A 597 -21.54 -55.29 -27.92
#